data_AF-A0A072PP69-F1
#
_entry.id   AF-A0A072PP69-F1
#
_cell.length_a   1.000
_cell.length_b   1.000
_cell.length_c   1.000
_cell.angle_alpha   90.00
_cell.angle_beta   90.00
_cell.angle_gamma   90.00
#
_symmetry.space_group_name_H-M   'P 1'
#
loop_
_entity.id
_entity.type
_entity.pdbx_description
1 polymer ?
#
loop_
_entity_poly.entity_id
_entity_poly.type
_entity_poly.pdbx_seq_one_letter_code
_entity_poly.pdbx_strand_id
1 'polypeptide(L)'
;MPGNPGHPLSLPLPIRAATPGKLLMIEAAPEYLEDEKDPVHPPSIFDFPRELIELIQSRLTYHDLKALRATCKASKEAILLDDVKIAQTRLKATLLLQEAADYTQRQQKIAEFSRWARRWPNEYRTYWSSDTISNIHKNYITRATRLNCYVCLRSLPRECFADRQATGARSLGHKEAKMRFCTNCGTKRSIWPPGTVLKIVHKSYVACRGCCSIQKGEVFYRSLGVCSKECQELIEKIQQSAADLEVKPAHSTAESHSHDVRREVNHTTGASDTATARMRATRCLRCWGIDHTEKTADGALGMRLCKKCETFKFGDMCAGPEVASDARTDYGR
;
A
#
# COMPACT_ATOMS: atom_id res chain seq x y z
N MET A 1 21.95 -9.88 33.19
CA MET A 1 21.90 -8.43 33.45
C MET A 1 23.10 -7.79 32.77
N PRO A 2 22.88 -7.00 31.72
CA PRO A 2 23.49 -5.67 31.69
C PRO A 2 22.44 -4.59 31.38
N GLY A 3 22.64 -3.44 32.01
CA GLY A 3 21.67 -2.34 32.11
C GLY A 3 21.42 -1.61 30.81
N ASN A 4 20.15 -1.25 30.61
CA ASN A 4 19.68 -0.46 29.48
C ASN A 4 19.79 1.03 29.86
N PRO A 5 20.54 1.86 29.13
CA PRO A 5 20.65 3.28 29.42
C PRO A 5 19.30 3.97 29.11
N GLY A 6 18.77 4.68 30.11
CA GLY A 6 17.49 5.37 30.04
C GLY A 6 17.44 6.41 28.92
N HIS A 7 16.37 6.37 28.13
CA HIS A 7 16.02 7.45 27.22
C HIS A 7 15.51 8.67 28.01
N PRO A 8 15.94 9.90 27.67
CA PRO A 8 15.43 11.10 28.31
C PRO A 8 13.97 11.33 27.87
N LEU A 9 13.10 11.53 28.86
CA LEU A 9 11.71 11.92 28.69
C LEU A 9 11.66 13.34 28.09
N SER A 10 11.20 13.45 26.85
CA SER A 10 10.87 14.73 26.22
C SER A 10 9.64 15.33 26.91
N LEU A 11 9.84 16.41 27.67
CA LEU A 11 8.76 17.21 28.25
C LEU A 11 8.00 17.97 27.15
N PRO A 12 6.66 18.11 27.26
CA PRO A 12 5.87 18.91 26.34
C PRO A 12 6.14 20.41 26.56
N LEU A 13 6.38 21.14 25.46
CA LEU A 13 6.49 22.60 25.48
C LEU A 13 5.13 23.24 25.78
N PRO A 14 5.07 24.30 26.61
CA PRO A 14 3.83 24.99 26.91
C PRO A 14 3.36 25.82 25.71
N ILE A 15 2.09 25.65 25.35
CA ILE A 15 1.39 26.48 24.38
C ILE A 15 1.15 27.85 25.03
N ARG A 16 1.88 28.88 24.58
CA ARG A 16 1.65 30.27 25.00
C ARG A 16 0.33 30.76 24.39
N ALA A 17 -0.63 31.07 25.26
CA ALA A 17 -1.85 31.79 24.91
C ALA A 17 -1.48 33.20 24.44
N ALA A 18 -1.98 33.57 23.26
CA ALA A 18 -1.84 34.92 22.73
C ALA A 18 -2.77 35.87 23.50
N THR A 19 -2.19 36.86 24.18
CA THR A 19 -2.91 37.97 24.80
C THR A 19 -3.41 38.96 23.72
N PRO A 20 -4.63 39.49 23.83
CA PRO A 20 -5.13 40.54 22.95
C PRO A 20 -4.37 41.84 23.20
N GLY A 21 -3.62 42.27 22.17
CA GLY A 21 -2.79 43.47 22.17
C GLY A 21 -3.63 44.74 22.15
N LYS A 22 -3.25 45.66 23.04
CA LYS A 22 -3.78 47.00 23.29
C LYS A 22 -3.61 47.90 22.06
N LEU A 23 -4.69 48.52 21.61
CA LEU A 23 -4.72 49.52 20.54
C LEU A 23 -4.03 50.80 21.03
N LEU A 24 -2.77 51.02 20.65
CA LEU A 24 -2.08 52.30 20.85
C LEU A 24 -2.30 53.16 19.61
N MET A 25 -2.96 54.29 19.82
CA MET A 25 -3.09 55.38 18.85
C MET A 25 -1.69 55.96 18.61
N ILE A 26 -1.16 55.78 17.41
CA ILE A 26 0.10 56.38 16.97
C ILE A 26 -0.22 57.73 16.33
N GLU A 27 0.37 58.78 16.89
CA GLU A 27 0.31 60.15 16.39
C GLU A 27 1.02 60.27 15.03
N ALA A 28 0.43 61.07 14.14
CA ALA A 28 0.87 61.28 12.77
C ALA A 28 2.26 61.92 12.71
N ALA A 29 3.24 61.16 12.21
CA ALA A 29 4.55 61.66 11.85
C ALA A 29 4.52 62.31 10.44
N PRO A 30 5.34 63.34 10.19
CA PRO A 30 5.33 64.12 8.97
C PRO A 30 5.80 63.31 7.74
N GLU A 31 5.11 63.51 6.62
CA GLU A 31 5.41 62.96 5.29
C GLU A 31 6.82 63.37 4.85
N TYR A 32 7.78 62.46 5.00
CA TYR A 32 9.02 62.48 4.23
C TYR A 32 8.76 61.72 2.93
N LEU A 33 8.85 62.43 1.81
CA LEU A 33 8.92 61.87 0.46
C LEU A 33 10.23 61.07 0.34
N GLU A 34 10.22 59.82 0.79
CA GLU A 34 11.28 58.86 0.48
C GLU A 34 11.18 58.51 -1.00
N ASP A 35 12.25 58.80 -1.76
CA ASP A 35 12.47 58.33 -3.13
C ASP A 35 12.04 56.85 -3.23
N GLU A 36 11.04 56.55 -4.07
CA GLU A 36 10.59 55.19 -4.41
C GLU A 36 11.74 54.45 -5.10
N LYS A 37 12.68 53.95 -4.30
CA LYS A 37 13.66 52.99 -4.75
C LYS A 37 12.92 51.67 -4.90
N ASP A 38 12.69 51.26 -6.14
CA ASP A 38 12.07 49.97 -6.46
C ASP A 38 12.59 48.90 -5.50
N PRO A 39 11.71 48.18 -4.79
CA PRO A 39 12.13 47.20 -3.80
C PRO A 39 13.02 46.16 -4.49
N VAL A 40 14.32 46.19 -4.17
CA VAL A 40 15.30 45.25 -4.71
C VAL A 40 14.90 43.86 -4.22
N HIS A 41 14.23 43.09 -5.08
CA HIS A 41 13.87 41.73 -4.75
C HIS A 41 15.16 40.89 -4.61
N PRO A 42 15.29 40.09 -3.53
CA PRO A 42 16.44 39.23 -3.38
C PRO A 42 16.48 38.24 -4.58
N PRO A 43 17.68 37.95 -5.12
CA PRO A 43 17.81 37.07 -6.27
C PRO A 43 17.22 35.69 -5.95
N SER A 44 16.41 35.19 -6.87
CA SER A 44 15.77 33.89 -6.81
C SER A 44 16.69 32.82 -7.38
N ILE A 45 16.59 31.58 -6.86
CA ILE A 45 17.27 30.41 -7.45
C ILE A 45 16.84 30.15 -8.90
N PHE A 46 15.68 30.66 -9.30
CA PHE A 46 15.17 30.52 -10.67
C PHE A 46 15.71 31.58 -11.63
N ASP A 47 16.49 32.56 -11.12
CA ASP A 47 17.16 33.57 -11.93
C ASP A 47 18.53 33.07 -12.44
N PHE A 48 18.98 31.88 -12.01
CA PHE A 48 20.20 31.27 -12.53
C PHE A 48 20.05 30.86 -14.01
N PRO A 49 21.16 30.86 -14.77
CA PRO A 49 21.20 30.25 -16.10
C PRO A 49 20.61 28.85 -16.10
N ARG A 50 19.89 28.51 -17.18
CA ARG A 50 19.13 27.26 -17.30
C ARG A 50 20.01 26.03 -17.08
N GLU A 51 21.26 26.08 -17.51
CA GLU A 51 22.24 25.01 -17.38
C GLU A 51 22.57 24.70 -15.91
N LEU A 52 22.62 25.73 -15.04
CA LEU A 52 22.83 25.54 -13.61
C LEU A 52 21.59 24.95 -12.95
N ILE A 53 20.40 25.37 -13.38
CA ILE A 53 19.14 24.79 -12.92
C ILE A 53 19.07 23.31 -13.29
N GLU A 54 19.39 22.95 -14.53
CA GLU A 54 19.43 21.56 -15.00
C GLU A 54 20.48 20.73 -14.25
N LEU A 55 21.66 21.31 -13.98
CA LEU A 55 22.69 20.67 -13.16
C LEU A 55 22.21 20.39 -11.73
N ILE A 56 21.55 21.36 -11.09
CA ILE A 56 20.96 21.18 -9.75
C ILE A 56 19.92 20.06 -9.81
N GLN A 57 18.98 20.12 -10.78
CA GLN A 57 17.92 19.13 -10.95
C GLN A 57 18.47 17.71 -11.15
N SER A 58 19.58 17.55 -11.90
CA SER A 58 20.21 16.25 -12.14
C SER A 58 20.69 15.55 -10.87
N ARG A 59 20.98 16.33 -9.81
CA ARG A 59 21.44 15.84 -8.50
C ARG A 59 20.31 15.58 -7.51
N LEU A 60 19.09 16.05 -7.79
CA LEU A 60 17.94 15.88 -6.92
C LEU A 60 17.34 14.47 -7.06
N THR A 61 16.84 13.93 -5.93
CA THR A 61 16.07 12.68 -5.97
C THR A 61 14.66 12.93 -6.51
N TYR A 62 13.94 11.85 -6.85
CA TYR A 62 12.51 11.94 -7.20
C TYR A 62 11.69 12.68 -6.13
N HIS A 63 11.99 12.47 -4.84
CA HIS A 63 11.27 13.11 -3.75
C HIS A 63 11.55 14.61 -3.69
N ASP A 64 12.80 15.00 -3.90
CA ASP A 64 13.22 16.39 -3.86
C ASP A 64 12.67 17.16 -5.06
N LEU A 65 12.71 16.59 -6.27
CA LEU A 65 12.09 17.19 -7.46
C LEU A 65 10.59 17.40 -7.26
N LYS A 66 9.90 16.40 -6.71
CA LYS A 66 8.46 16.49 -6.43
C LYS A 66 8.15 17.56 -5.37
N ALA A 67 8.97 17.65 -4.32
CA ALA A 67 8.80 18.65 -3.27
C ALA A 67 9.08 20.05 -3.79
N LEU A 68 10.19 20.24 -4.50
CA LEU A 68 10.61 21.51 -5.10
C LEU A 68 9.58 22.02 -6.11
N ARG A 69 9.04 21.15 -6.97
CA ARG A 69 7.95 21.52 -7.91
C ARG A 69 6.68 21.99 -7.20
N ALA A 70 6.46 21.59 -5.94
CA ALA A 70 5.28 21.96 -5.18
C ALA A 70 5.42 23.27 -4.39
N THR A 71 6.60 23.92 -4.38
CA THR A 71 6.84 25.10 -3.54
C THR A 71 6.29 26.40 -4.12
N CYS A 72 6.49 26.69 -5.42
CA CYS A 72 6.07 27.95 -6.04
C CYS A 72 5.79 27.80 -7.55
N LYS A 73 5.26 28.86 -8.18
CA LYS A 73 4.96 28.85 -9.63
C LYS A 73 6.23 28.71 -10.48
N ALA A 74 7.28 29.46 -10.15
CA ALA A 74 8.56 29.40 -10.86
C ALA A 74 9.19 27.99 -10.83
N SER A 75 9.15 27.30 -9.68
CA SER A 75 9.65 25.92 -9.58
C SER A 75 8.81 24.93 -10.39
N LYS A 76 7.50 25.15 -10.47
CA LYS A 76 6.59 24.37 -11.30
C LYS A 76 6.85 24.55 -12.80
N GLU A 77 7.34 25.71 -13.22
CA GLU A 77 7.71 25.98 -14.61
C GLU A 77 9.11 25.46 -14.92
N ALA A 78 10.06 25.63 -14.00
CA ALA A 78 11.46 25.21 -14.18
C ALA A 78 11.68 23.69 -14.18
N ILE A 79 10.88 22.92 -13.43
CA ILE A 79 11.04 21.46 -13.31
C ILE A 79 9.99 20.77 -14.15
N LEU A 80 10.31 20.19 -15.31
CA LEU A 80 9.28 19.62 -16.17
C LEU A 80 8.64 18.36 -15.56
N LEU A 81 7.36 18.10 -15.90
CA LEU A 81 6.68 16.89 -15.43
C LEU A 81 7.36 15.61 -15.92
N ASP A 82 7.98 15.65 -17.10
CA ASP A 82 8.66 14.48 -17.65
C ASP A 82 9.95 14.16 -16.90
N ASP A 83 10.69 15.15 -16.41
CA ASP A 83 11.86 14.93 -15.55
C ASP A 83 11.46 14.22 -14.26
N VAL A 84 10.32 14.61 -13.66
CA VAL A 84 9.77 13.93 -12.48
C VAL A 84 9.40 12.47 -12.80
N LYS A 85 8.82 12.19 -13.98
CA LYS A 85 8.48 10.82 -14.41
C LYS A 85 9.73 9.98 -14.70
N ILE A 86 10.76 10.56 -15.31
CA ILE A 86 12.05 9.90 -15.56
C ILE A 86 12.70 9.54 -14.22
N ALA A 87 12.78 10.50 -13.30
CA ALA A 87 13.29 10.28 -11.95
C ALA A 87 12.48 9.21 -11.18
N GLN A 88 11.14 9.21 -11.33
CA GLN A 88 10.26 8.21 -10.75
C GLN A 88 10.57 6.79 -11.28
N THR A 89 10.69 6.66 -12.61
CA THR A 89 10.98 5.39 -13.28
C THR A 89 12.35 4.87 -12.89
N ARG A 90 13.37 5.74 -12.88
CA ARG A 90 14.72 5.42 -12.42
C ARG A 90 14.71 4.91 -10.98
N LEU A 91 14.08 5.65 -10.06
CA LEU A 91 14.02 5.23 -8.65
C LEU A 91 13.28 3.90 -8.48
N LYS A 92 12.18 3.69 -9.21
CA LYS A 92 11.46 2.41 -9.20
C LYS A 92 12.33 1.26 -9.68
N ALA A 93 13.10 1.45 -10.76
CA ALA A 93 14.03 0.44 -11.26
C ALA A 93 15.14 0.13 -10.24
N THR A 94 15.72 1.16 -9.62
CA THR A 94 16.73 0.98 -8.54
C THR A 94 16.17 0.18 -7.36
N LEU A 95 14.94 0.48 -6.91
CA LEU A 95 14.30 -0.26 -5.81
C LEU A 95 14.05 -1.74 -6.17
N LEU A 96 13.66 -2.03 -7.42
CA LEU A 96 13.48 -3.40 -7.89
C LEU A 96 14.80 -4.17 -7.94
N LEU A 97 15.89 -3.54 -8.42
CA LEU A 97 17.23 -4.13 -8.44
C LEU A 97 17.75 -4.41 -7.02
N GLN A 98 17.61 -3.45 -6.11
CA GLN A 98 17.98 -3.63 -4.70
C GLN A 98 17.19 -4.77 -4.04
N GLU A 99 15.90 -4.89 -4.36
CA GLU A 99 15.06 -5.98 -3.85
C GLU A 99 15.51 -7.35 -4.37
N ALA A 100 15.84 -7.44 -5.65
CA ALA A 100 16.36 -8.67 -6.25
C ALA A 100 17.70 -9.07 -5.61
N ALA A 101 18.59 -8.10 -5.36
CA ALA A 101 19.85 -8.33 -4.67
C ALA A 101 19.65 -8.82 -3.22
N ASP A 102 18.76 -8.18 -2.44
CA ASP A 102 18.42 -8.62 -1.07
C ASP A 102 17.82 -10.03 -1.06
N TYR A 103 16.95 -10.34 -2.03
CA TYR A 103 16.39 -11.67 -2.17
C TYR A 103 17.47 -12.73 -2.44
N THR A 104 18.37 -12.49 -3.39
CA THR A 104 19.49 -13.39 -3.70
C THR A 104 20.40 -13.60 -2.48
N GLN A 105 20.74 -12.53 -1.77
CA GLN A 105 21.55 -12.62 -0.55
C GLN A 105 20.86 -13.49 0.52
N ARG A 106 19.54 -13.38 0.69
CA ARG A 106 18.79 -14.24 1.61
C ARG A 106 18.80 -15.70 1.17
N GLN A 107 18.65 -15.97 -0.13
CA GLN A 107 18.74 -17.34 -0.65
C GLN A 107 20.11 -17.97 -0.37
N GLN A 108 21.19 -17.21 -0.52
CA GLN A 108 22.54 -17.65 -0.16
C GLN A 108 22.64 -17.97 1.34
N LYS A 109 22.18 -17.06 2.21
CA LYS A 109 22.16 -17.28 3.67
C LYS A 109 21.33 -18.51 4.06
N ILE A 110 20.20 -18.74 3.40
CA ILE A 110 19.36 -19.94 3.63
C ILE A 110 20.11 -21.20 3.19
N ALA A 111 20.80 -21.18 2.05
CA ALA A 111 21.57 -22.32 1.56
C ALA A 111 22.78 -22.63 2.48
N GLU A 112 23.50 -21.61 2.93
CA GLU A 112 24.59 -21.73 3.90
C GLU A 112 24.08 -22.27 5.24
N PHE A 113 23.00 -21.71 5.77
CA PHE A 113 22.38 -22.18 7.00
C PHE A 113 21.93 -23.65 6.87
N SER A 114 21.31 -24.01 5.75
CA SER A 114 20.91 -25.39 5.48
C SER A 114 22.09 -26.35 5.45
N ARG A 115 23.27 -25.89 4.99
CA ARG A 115 24.52 -26.67 5.00
C ARG A 115 25.07 -26.84 6.42
N TRP A 116 25.08 -25.76 7.21
CA TRP A 116 25.47 -25.81 8.63
C TRP A 116 24.55 -26.73 9.43
N ALA A 117 23.23 -26.62 9.26
CA ALA A 117 22.26 -27.45 9.95
C ALA A 117 22.46 -28.95 9.68
N ARG A 118 22.91 -29.35 8.48
CA ARG A 118 23.25 -30.75 8.17
C ARG A 118 24.46 -31.29 8.93
N ARG A 119 25.40 -30.42 9.34
CA ARG A 119 26.65 -30.83 10.03
C ARG A 119 26.44 -31.09 11.53
N TRP A 120 25.38 -30.56 12.11
CA TRP A 120 24.90 -30.91 13.45
C TRP A 120 23.49 -31.50 13.36
N PRO A 121 23.35 -32.72 12.84
CA PRO A 121 22.08 -33.42 12.86
C PRO A 121 21.80 -33.78 14.32
N ASN A 122 21.15 -32.90 15.07
CA ASN A 122 20.34 -33.41 16.17
C ASN A 122 19.31 -34.33 15.49
N GLU A 123 19.27 -35.61 15.86
CA GLU A 123 18.48 -36.67 15.21
C GLU A 123 16.98 -36.33 14.99
N TYR A 124 16.49 -35.25 15.61
CA TYR A 124 15.11 -34.76 15.49
C TYR A 124 14.96 -33.34 14.90
N ARG A 125 16.05 -32.66 14.50
CA ARG A 125 16.03 -31.26 14.01
C ARG A 125 16.44 -31.16 12.55
N THR A 126 15.48 -31.37 11.66
CA THR A 126 15.64 -31.01 10.25
C THR A 126 15.18 -29.57 10.04
N TYR A 127 15.56 -28.93 8.91
CA TYR A 127 15.01 -27.63 8.48
C TYR A 127 13.47 -27.62 8.38
N TRP A 128 12.87 -28.81 8.26
CA TRP A 128 11.43 -29.06 8.24
C TRP A 128 10.82 -29.36 9.60
N SER A 129 11.64 -29.55 10.64
CA SER A 129 11.16 -29.71 12.00
C SER A 129 10.51 -28.40 12.46
N SER A 130 9.33 -28.51 13.04
CA SER A 130 8.58 -27.40 13.61
C SER A 130 9.19 -26.89 14.93
N ASP A 131 10.44 -27.25 15.23
CA ASP A 131 11.08 -26.87 16.48
C ASP A 131 11.23 -25.35 16.56
N THR A 132 11.18 -24.83 17.79
CA THR A 132 11.17 -23.40 18.06
C THR A 132 12.45 -22.73 17.54
N ILE A 133 13.58 -23.44 17.54
CA ILE A 133 14.87 -22.91 17.11
C ILE A 133 14.95 -22.79 15.58
N SER A 134 14.53 -23.80 14.80
CA SER A 134 14.46 -23.68 13.34
C SER A 134 13.45 -22.62 12.92
N ASN A 135 12.34 -22.47 13.65
CA ASN A 135 11.38 -21.39 13.41
C ASN A 135 11.91 -19.99 13.73
N ILE A 136 12.73 -19.82 14.77
CA ILE A 136 13.39 -18.55 15.10
C ILE A 136 14.37 -18.16 13.99
N HIS A 137 15.24 -19.09 13.57
CA HIS A 137 16.20 -18.82 12.50
C HIS A 137 15.52 -18.64 11.14
N LYS A 138 14.50 -19.42 10.81
CA LYS A 138 13.71 -19.27 9.57
C LYS A 138 13.04 -17.91 9.53
N ASN A 139 12.36 -17.49 10.59
CA ASN A 139 11.76 -16.16 10.62
C ASN A 139 12.82 -15.06 10.58
N TYR A 140 13.95 -15.19 11.29
CA TYR A 140 14.99 -14.16 11.30
C TYR A 140 15.71 -14.01 9.94
N ILE A 141 16.13 -15.11 9.33
CA ILE A 141 16.89 -15.12 8.07
C ILE A 141 15.98 -14.72 6.90
N THR A 142 14.72 -15.17 6.89
CA THR A 142 13.80 -14.93 5.76
C THR A 142 13.02 -13.62 5.89
N ARG A 143 12.81 -13.07 7.10
CA ARG A 143 11.96 -11.90 7.27
C ARG A 143 12.67 -10.64 6.82
N ALA A 144 12.08 -9.96 5.85
CA ALA A 144 12.54 -8.65 5.42
C ALA A 144 12.29 -7.62 6.54
N THR A 145 13.34 -6.94 6.99
CA THR A 145 13.29 -5.84 7.97
C THR A 145 12.71 -4.58 7.35
N ARG A 146 13.01 -4.36 6.06
CA ARG A 146 12.48 -3.26 5.25
C ARG A 146 11.83 -3.80 3.99
N LEU A 147 10.81 -3.11 3.52
CA LEU A 147 10.10 -3.41 2.29
C LEU A 147 9.95 -2.14 1.46
N ASN A 148 9.95 -2.30 0.14
CA ASN A 148 9.73 -1.18 -0.78
C ASN A 148 8.23 -0.95 -0.97
N CYS A 149 7.80 0.30 -0.82
CA CYS A 149 6.48 0.75 -1.26
C CYS A 149 6.60 1.30 -2.68
N TYR A 150 5.90 0.67 -3.64
CA TYR A 150 5.95 1.06 -5.04
C TYR A 150 5.02 2.21 -5.40
N VAL A 151 4.23 2.69 -4.43
CA VAL A 151 3.38 3.87 -4.57
C VAL A 151 4.13 5.15 -4.21
N CYS A 152 4.78 5.19 -3.04
CA CYS A 152 5.60 6.34 -2.64
C CYS A 152 7.09 6.17 -2.97
N LEU A 153 7.52 5.04 -3.53
CA LEU A 153 8.93 4.78 -3.85
C LEU A 153 9.87 5.03 -2.66
N ARG A 154 9.51 4.48 -1.49
CA ARG A 154 10.36 4.49 -0.30
C ARG A 154 10.57 3.07 0.21
N SER A 155 11.80 2.78 0.63
CA SER A 155 12.09 1.63 1.48
C SER A 155 11.71 1.98 2.91
N LEU A 156 10.75 1.26 3.48
CA LEU A 156 10.19 1.52 4.82
C LEU A 156 10.30 0.27 5.70
N PRO A 157 10.30 0.41 7.04
CA PRO A 157 10.21 -0.73 7.93
C PRO A 157 9.00 -1.62 7.61
N ARG A 158 9.12 -2.93 7.83
CA ARG A 158 8.05 -3.91 7.57
C ARG A 158 6.75 -3.56 8.29
N GLU A 159 6.86 -2.94 9.46
CA GLU A 159 5.76 -2.50 10.34
C GLU A 159 4.88 -1.43 9.66
N CYS A 160 5.41 -0.73 8.64
CA CYS A 160 4.65 0.22 7.82
C CYS A 160 3.78 -0.45 6.75
N PHE A 161 3.72 -1.78 6.71
CA PHE A 161 2.96 -2.56 5.74
C PHE A 161 1.95 -3.45 6.47
N ALA A 162 0.75 -3.59 5.89
CA ALA A 162 -0.18 -4.61 6.33
C ALA A 162 0.41 -6.01 6.07
N ASP A 163 0.07 -6.99 6.89
CA ASP A 163 0.60 -8.36 6.80
C ASP A 163 0.33 -8.96 5.41
N ARG A 164 -0.82 -8.66 4.79
CA ARG A 164 -1.13 -9.05 3.40
C ARG A 164 -0.19 -8.46 2.35
N GLN A 165 0.45 -7.32 2.63
CA GLN A 165 1.48 -6.72 1.78
C GLN A 165 2.87 -7.28 2.08
N ALA A 166 3.08 -7.88 3.25
CA ALA A 166 4.39 -8.35 3.71
C ALA A 166 4.55 -9.89 3.66
N THR A 167 3.49 -10.62 3.33
CA THR A 167 3.40 -12.09 3.31
C THR A 167 2.80 -12.59 1.99
N GLY A 168 2.88 -13.91 1.74
CA GLY A 168 2.25 -14.56 0.59
C GLY A 168 2.80 -14.07 -0.76
N ALA A 169 1.92 -13.91 -1.75
CA ALA A 169 2.31 -13.54 -3.11
C ALA A 169 3.02 -12.18 -3.23
N ARG A 170 2.85 -11.30 -2.23
CA ARG A 170 3.47 -9.96 -2.19
C ARG A 170 4.76 -9.90 -1.36
N SER A 171 5.12 -11.00 -0.69
CA SER A 171 6.38 -11.04 0.04
C SER A 171 7.60 -10.96 -0.89
N LEU A 172 8.77 -10.71 -0.32
CA LEU A 172 10.02 -10.50 -1.05
C LEU A 172 10.31 -11.68 -1.98
N GLY A 173 10.62 -11.40 -3.26
CA GLY A 173 10.94 -12.42 -4.26
C GLY A 173 9.74 -13.16 -4.88
N HIS A 174 8.50 -12.81 -4.50
CA HIS A 174 7.31 -13.41 -5.10
C HIS A 174 6.73 -12.59 -6.26
N LYS A 175 5.84 -13.22 -7.05
CA LYS A 175 5.26 -12.66 -8.29
C LYS A 175 4.60 -11.27 -8.14
N GLU A 176 4.02 -10.96 -6.99
CA GLU A 176 3.33 -9.68 -6.73
C GLU A 176 4.12 -8.72 -5.83
N ALA A 177 5.40 -8.98 -5.58
CA ALA A 177 6.26 -8.12 -4.77
C ALA A 177 6.25 -6.65 -5.25
N LYS A 178 6.24 -6.45 -6.57
CA LYS A 178 6.19 -5.13 -7.23
C LYS A 178 4.87 -4.36 -7.02
N MET A 179 3.84 -5.00 -6.45
CA MET A 179 2.52 -4.39 -6.17
C MET A 179 2.37 -3.95 -4.71
N ARG A 180 3.43 -4.02 -3.90
CA ARG A 180 3.38 -3.60 -2.50
C ARG A 180 3.18 -2.10 -2.33
N PHE A 181 2.40 -1.75 -1.31
CA PHE A 181 2.22 -0.38 -0.85
C PHE A 181 2.17 -0.31 0.67
N CYS A 182 2.65 0.80 1.25
CA CYS A 182 2.61 1.01 2.69
C CYS A 182 1.20 1.40 3.15
N THR A 183 0.93 1.28 4.44
CA THR A 183 -0.36 1.59 5.07
C THR A 183 -0.81 3.03 4.80
N ASN A 184 0.12 3.99 4.86
CA ASN A 184 -0.16 5.39 4.56
C ASN A 184 -0.62 5.58 3.10
N CYS A 185 0.10 5.01 2.14
CA CYS A 185 -0.28 5.08 0.73
C CYS A 185 -1.62 4.39 0.45
N GLY A 186 -1.88 3.24 1.10
CA GLY A 186 -3.16 2.55 1.00
C GLY A 186 -4.33 3.38 1.52
N THR A 187 -4.12 4.13 2.60
CA THR A 187 -5.14 5.02 3.19
C THR A 187 -5.38 6.25 2.33
N LYS A 188 -4.31 6.98 1.96
CA LYS A 188 -4.40 8.21 1.16
C LYS A 188 -5.01 8.01 -0.22
N ARG A 189 -4.85 6.82 -0.80
CA ARG A 189 -5.43 6.46 -2.10
C ARG A 189 -6.74 5.68 -1.97
N SER A 190 -7.30 5.57 -0.77
CA SER A 190 -8.53 4.82 -0.48
C SER A 190 -8.50 3.38 -1.02
N ILE A 191 -7.32 2.76 -1.08
CA ILE A 191 -7.15 1.35 -1.46
C ILE A 191 -7.73 0.45 -0.34
N TRP A 192 -7.68 0.94 0.90
CA TRP A 192 -8.40 0.34 2.02
C TRP A 192 -9.73 1.08 2.20
N PRO A 193 -10.89 0.45 1.90
CA PRO A 193 -12.18 1.06 2.18
C PRO A 193 -12.32 1.40 3.66
N PRO A 194 -12.96 2.53 4.01
CA PRO A 194 -13.26 2.86 5.40
C PRO A 194 -14.02 1.74 6.13
N GLY A 195 -13.54 1.37 7.31
CA GLY A 195 -14.00 0.25 8.12
C GLY A 195 -13.21 -1.05 7.93
N THR A 196 -12.25 -1.09 7.01
CA THR A 196 -11.43 -2.29 6.79
C THR A 196 -10.55 -2.60 7.99
N VAL A 197 -10.61 -3.84 8.49
CA VAL A 197 -9.71 -4.36 9.51
C VAL A 197 -8.43 -4.89 8.86
N LEU A 198 -7.28 -4.37 9.30
CA LEU A 198 -5.95 -4.71 8.83
C LEU A 198 -5.18 -5.44 9.93
N LYS A 199 -4.33 -6.40 9.57
CA LYS A 199 -3.33 -6.95 10.49
C LYS A 199 -1.97 -6.36 10.15
N ILE A 200 -1.26 -5.84 11.15
CA ILE A 200 0.09 -5.29 11.05
C ILE A 200 0.89 -5.88 12.21
N VAL A 201 1.88 -6.72 11.91
CA VAL A 201 2.76 -7.34 12.93
C VAL A 201 1.92 -8.09 13.97
N HIS A 202 0.95 -8.89 13.50
CA HIS A 202 0.02 -9.65 14.35
C HIS A 202 -0.92 -8.82 15.24
N LYS A 203 -0.85 -7.49 15.19
CA LYS A 203 -1.79 -6.58 15.84
C LYS A 203 -2.85 -6.17 14.83
N SER A 204 -4.10 -6.07 15.29
CA SER A 204 -5.22 -5.68 14.45
C SER A 204 -5.45 -4.17 14.54
N TYR A 205 -5.56 -3.53 13.37
CA TYR A 205 -5.81 -2.11 13.16
C TYR A 205 -7.08 -1.96 12.32
N VAL A 206 -7.64 -0.75 12.28
CA VAL A 206 -8.81 -0.44 11.45
C VAL A 206 -8.53 0.83 10.66
N ALA A 207 -8.85 0.83 9.37
CA ALA A 207 -8.97 2.05 8.58
C ALA A 207 -10.27 2.74 9.01
N CYS A 208 -10.20 3.65 9.98
CA CYS A 208 -11.37 4.18 10.67
C CYS A 208 -12.28 4.98 9.73
N ARG A 209 -13.60 4.76 9.83
CA ARG A 209 -14.63 5.54 9.10
C ARG A 209 -14.75 7.00 9.55
N GLY A 210 -14.44 7.31 10.81
CA GLY A 210 -14.58 8.66 11.38
C GLY A 210 -13.37 9.54 11.06
N CYS A 211 -12.20 9.16 11.55
CA CYS A 211 -10.97 9.95 11.37
C CYS A 211 -10.21 9.67 10.06
N CYS A 212 -10.70 8.76 9.20
CA CYS A 212 -10.08 8.39 7.93
C CYS A 212 -8.59 7.99 8.03
N SER A 213 -8.16 7.49 9.21
CA SER A 213 -6.79 7.08 9.47
C SER A 213 -6.72 5.63 9.97
N ILE A 214 -5.55 4.99 9.83
CA ILE A 214 -5.33 3.64 10.36
C ILE A 214 -4.94 3.77 11.83
N GLN A 215 -5.78 3.23 12.71
CA GLN A 215 -5.58 3.29 14.15
C GLN A 215 -5.67 1.90 14.77
N LYS A 216 -5.03 1.74 15.94
CA LYS A 216 -5.22 0.56 16.78
C LYS A 216 -6.58 0.70 17.46
N GLY A 217 -7.63 0.25 16.77
CA GLY A 217 -9.00 0.33 17.31
C GLY A 217 -9.19 -0.58 18.51
N GLU A 218 -10.03 -0.16 19.45
CA GLU A 218 -10.51 -1.00 20.55
C GLU A 218 -11.29 -2.20 20.01
N VAL A 219 -11.35 -3.28 20.79
CA VAL A 219 -11.89 -4.57 20.32
C VAL A 219 -13.35 -4.45 19.91
N PHE A 220 -14.16 -3.72 20.71
CA PHE A 220 -15.58 -3.51 20.45
C PHE A 220 -15.81 -2.65 19.20
N TYR A 221 -15.19 -1.48 19.12
CA TYR A 221 -15.39 -0.54 18.00
C TYR A 221 -14.82 -1.04 16.66
N ARG A 222 -13.83 -1.93 16.69
CA ARG A 222 -13.23 -2.48 15.47
C ARG A 222 -14.25 -3.24 14.60
N SER A 223 -15.21 -3.96 15.19
CA SER A 223 -16.24 -4.67 14.43
C SER A 223 -17.17 -3.70 13.68
N LEU A 224 -17.33 -2.48 14.20
CA LEU A 224 -18.08 -1.40 13.58
C LEU A 224 -17.26 -0.61 12.53
N GLY A 225 -15.99 -0.96 12.33
CA GLY A 225 -15.11 -0.25 11.41
C GLY A 225 -14.63 1.11 11.93
N VAL A 226 -14.67 1.34 13.24
CA VAL A 226 -14.25 2.60 13.89
C VAL A 226 -13.16 2.34 14.92
N CYS A 227 -12.33 3.35 15.22
CA CYS A 227 -11.19 3.16 16.12
C CYS A 227 -11.54 3.37 17.59
N SER A 228 -12.51 4.23 17.87
CA SER A 228 -12.90 4.64 19.21
C SER A 228 -14.35 5.11 19.23
N LYS A 229 -14.89 5.32 20.43
CA LYS A 229 -16.25 5.84 20.64
C LYS A 229 -16.46 7.21 19.99
N GLU A 230 -15.48 8.11 20.09
CA GLU A 230 -15.59 9.47 19.54
C GLU A 230 -15.74 9.44 18.02
N CYS A 231 -15.03 8.52 17.36
CA CYS A 231 -15.18 8.32 15.91
C CYS A 231 -16.52 7.69 15.53
N GLN A 232 -17.13 6.89 16.40
CA GLN A 232 -18.48 6.40 16.19
C GLN A 232 -19.51 7.53 16.29
N GLU A 233 -19.46 8.30 17.38
CA GLU A 233 -20.34 9.45 17.60
C GLU A 233 -20.21 10.49 16.47
N LEU A 234 -19.01 10.68 15.93
CA LEU A 234 -18.78 11.55 14.76
C LEU A 234 -19.53 11.04 13.52
N ILE A 235 -19.51 9.73 13.26
CA ILE A 235 -20.21 9.14 12.11
C ILE A 235 -21.72 9.26 12.29
N GLU A 236 -22.23 8.99 13.49
CA GLU A 236 -23.65 9.13 13.82
C GLU A 236 -24.13 10.58 13.59
N LYS A 237 -23.35 11.58 14.01
CA LYS A 237 -23.63 13.00 13.73
C LYS A 237 -23.64 13.32 12.23
N ILE A 238 -22.68 12.80 11.47
CA ILE A 238 -22.63 13.00 10.00
C ILE A 238 -23.88 12.38 9.36
N GLN A 239 -24.28 11.17 9.78
CA GLN A 239 -25.46 10.49 9.25
C GLN A 239 -26.76 11.24 9.58
N GLN A 240 -26.90 11.74 10.82
CA GLN A 240 -28.04 12.58 11.22
C GLN A 240 -28.11 13.86 10.37
N SER A 241 -26.98 14.56 10.20
CA SER A 241 -26.94 15.78 9.38
C SER A 241 -27.26 15.55 7.90
N ALA A 242 -26.90 14.37 7.36
CA ALA A 242 -27.24 14.00 5.99
C ALA A 242 -28.75 13.69 5.84
N ALA A 243 -29.35 13.01 6.83
CA ALA A 243 -30.78 12.74 6.83
C ALA A 243 -31.61 14.04 6.94
N ASP A 244 -31.17 15.00 7.76
CA ASP A 244 -31.86 16.28 7.92
C ASP A 244 -31.89 17.12 6.63
N LEU A 245 -30.88 16.96 5.75
CA LEU A 245 -30.83 17.64 4.45
C LEU A 245 -31.78 17.04 3.41
N GLU A 246 -32.10 15.74 3.49
CA GLU A 246 -33.01 15.09 2.54
C GLU A 246 -34.50 15.39 2.83
N VAL A 247 -34.85 15.81 4.05
CA VAL A 247 -36.24 15.99 4.49
C VAL A 247 -36.80 17.40 4.22
N LYS A 248 -36.10 18.24 3.44
CA LYS A 248 -36.65 19.52 2.98
C LYS A 248 -37.13 19.40 1.53
N PRO A 249 -38.35 18.86 1.27
CA PRO A 249 -38.95 18.97 -0.04
C PRO A 249 -39.13 20.46 -0.33
N ALA A 250 -38.40 20.96 -1.31
CA ALA A 250 -38.62 22.28 -1.86
C ALA A 250 -40.04 22.31 -2.45
N HIS A 251 -41.00 22.79 -1.67
CA HIS A 251 -42.21 23.39 -2.21
C HIS A 251 -41.80 24.66 -2.97
N SER A 252 -41.26 24.50 -4.18
CA SER A 252 -41.17 25.57 -5.15
C SER A 252 -42.21 25.32 -6.22
N THR A 253 -43.23 26.16 -6.17
CA THR A 253 -44.17 26.51 -7.22
C THR A 253 -43.56 26.38 -8.62
N ALA A 254 -44.34 25.72 -9.47
CA ALA A 254 -44.11 25.55 -10.88
C ALA A 254 -43.76 26.87 -11.57
N GLU A 255 -42.70 26.87 -12.37
CA GLU A 255 -42.72 27.56 -13.66
C GLU A 255 -41.85 26.78 -14.64
N SER A 256 -42.56 26.21 -15.61
CA SER A 256 -42.09 25.33 -16.65
C SER A 256 -41.46 26.16 -17.77
N HIS A 257 -40.16 26.01 -18.00
CA HIS A 257 -39.59 26.24 -19.32
C HIS A 257 -38.63 25.11 -19.71
N SER A 258 -39.17 24.23 -20.54
CA SER A 258 -38.46 23.17 -21.25
C SER A 258 -37.62 23.75 -22.39
N HIS A 259 -36.29 23.62 -22.31
CA HIS A 259 -35.43 23.60 -23.50
C HIS A 259 -34.64 22.30 -23.52
N ASP A 260 -35.08 21.44 -24.42
CA ASP A 260 -34.57 20.11 -24.72
C ASP A 260 -33.33 20.25 -25.62
N VAL A 261 -32.13 19.98 -25.06
CA VAL A 261 -30.89 19.83 -25.83
C VAL A 261 -30.43 18.39 -25.69
N ARG A 262 -30.92 17.59 -26.63
CA ARG A 262 -30.63 16.18 -26.83
C ARG A 262 -29.18 16.03 -27.31
N ARG A 263 -28.28 15.59 -26.42
CA ARG A 263 -26.90 15.21 -26.76
C ARG A 263 -26.83 13.69 -26.88
N GLU A 264 -26.83 13.20 -28.11
CA GLU A 264 -26.63 11.78 -28.44
C GLU A 264 -25.21 11.34 -28.05
N VAL A 265 -25.13 10.40 -27.11
CA VAL A 265 -23.92 9.63 -26.83
C VAL A 265 -24.18 8.22 -27.33
N ASN A 266 -23.50 7.88 -28.43
CA ASN A 266 -23.51 6.56 -29.04
C ASN A 266 -22.96 5.51 -28.05
N HIS A 267 -23.86 4.72 -27.48
CA HIS A 267 -23.52 3.47 -26.80
C HIS A 267 -23.53 2.32 -27.80
N THR A 268 -22.34 1.81 -28.10
CA THR A 268 -22.14 0.57 -28.85
C THR A 268 -22.61 -0.60 -27.99
N THR A 269 -23.68 -1.25 -28.42
CA THR A 269 -24.22 -2.49 -27.86
C THR A 269 -23.24 -3.64 -28.10
N GLY A 270 -22.59 -4.09 -27.03
CA GLY A 270 -21.84 -5.33 -26.96
C GLY A 270 -22.33 -6.17 -25.78
N ALA A 271 -23.03 -7.25 -26.11
CA ALA A 271 -23.33 -8.45 -25.31
C ALA A 271 -23.37 -8.31 -23.77
N SER A 272 -24.60 -8.38 -23.27
CA SER A 272 -24.98 -8.68 -21.89
C SER A 272 -24.35 -10.00 -21.40
N ASP A 273 -23.24 -9.90 -20.67
CA ASP A 273 -22.89 -10.85 -19.62
C ASP A 273 -23.13 -10.16 -18.27
N THR A 274 -24.19 -10.59 -17.58
CA THR A 274 -24.47 -10.27 -16.19
C THR A 274 -23.41 -10.91 -15.30
N ALA A 275 -22.22 -10.30 -15.28
CA ALA A 275 -21.14 -10.60 -14.36
C ALA A 275 -21.51 -10.13 -12.95
N THR A 276 -22.48 -10.82 -12.34
CA THR A 276 -22.54 -10.93 -10.88
C THR A 276 -21.16 -11.43 -10.46
N ALA A 277 -20.42 -10.58 -9.74
CA ALA A 277 -19.15 -10.94 -9.12
C ALA A 277 -19.36 -12.26 -8.36
N ARG A 278 -18.87 -13.37 -8.94
CA ARG A 278 -19.04 -14.71 -8.37
C ARG A 278 -18.36 -14.70 -7.01
N MET A 279 -19.18 -14.57 -5.97
CA MET A 279 -18.72 -14.60 -4.59
C MET A 279 -17.88 -15.87 -4.39
N ARG A 280 -16.85 -15.81 -3.52
CA ARG A 280 -15.98 -16.94 -3.15
C ARG A 280 -16.70 -18.27 -2.89
N ALA A 281 -18.00 -18.23 -2.58
CA ALA A 281 -18.87 -19.37 -2.34
C ALA A 281 -19.27 -20.16 -3.59
N THR A 282 -19.23 -19.57 -4.80
CA THR A 282 -19.75 -20.20 -6.04
C THR A 282 -18.67 -20.73 -6.98
N ARG A 283 -17.40 -20.76 -6.55
CA ARG A 283 -16.26 -21.21 -7.38
C ARG A 283 -15.77 -22.61 -7.01
N CYS A 284 -15.30 -23.35 -8.01
CA CYS A 284 -14.67 -24.65 -7.85
C CYS A 284 -13.36 -24.51 -7.06
N LEU A 285 -13.31 -25.13 -5.89
CA LEU A 285 -12.13 -25.07 -5.01
C LEU A 285 -10.90 -25.75 -5.62
N ARG A 286 -11.10 -26.83 -6.39
CA ARG A 286 -10.00 -27.61 -6.97
C ARG A 286 -9.34 -26.91 -8.15
N CYS A 287 -10.10 -26.37 -9.09
CA CYS A 287 -9.55 -25.52 -10.16
C CYS A 287 -8.84 -24.30 -9.56
N TRP A 288 -9.49 -23.61 -8.63
CA TRP A 288 -8.86 -22.47 -7.96
C TRP A 288 -7.53 -22.84 -7.27
N GLY A 289 -7.45 -24.02 -6.66
CA GLY A 289 -6.25 -24.53 -6.00
C GLY A 289 -5.11 -24.90 -6.96
N ILE A 290 -5.42 -25.38 -8.17
CA ILE A 290 -4.40 -25.83 -9.14
C ILE A 290 -3.81 -24.65 -9.92
N ASP A 291 -4.66 -23.78 -10.49
CA ASP A 291 -4.21 -22.76 -11.45
C ASP A 291 -4.89 -21.38 -11.25
N HIS A 292 -5.67 -21.21 -10.17
CA HIS A 292 -6.51 -20.03 -9.94
C HIS A 292 -7.55 -19.77 -11.04
N THR A 293 -7.90 -20.79 -11.83
CA THR A 293 -8.97 -20.64 -12.83
C THR A 293 -10.34 -20.52 -12.15
N GLU A 294 -11.06 -19.45 -12.47
CA GLU A 294 -12.41 -19.18 -11.96
C GLU A 294 -13.47 -20.01 -12.70
N LYS A 295 -13.63 -21.27 -12.30
CA LYS A 295 -14.76 -22.12 -12.74
C LYS A 295 -15.89 -22.10 -11.70
N THR A 296 -17.14 -22.09 -12.16
CA THR A 296 -18.32 -22.24 -11.29
C THR A 296 -18.31 -23.61 -10.60
N ALA A 297 -18.69 -23.68 -9.33
CA ALA A 297 -18.92 -24.93 -8.63
C ALA A 297 -20.31 -25.50 -8.96
N ASP A 298 -20.44 -26.11 -10.14
CA ASP A 298 -21.66 -26.68 -10.69
C ASP A 298 -21.79 -28.20 -10.51
N GLY A 299 -20.98 -28.79 -9.62
CA GLY A 299 -21.03 -30.21 -9.26
C GLY A 299 -22.32 -30.59 -8.53
N ALA A 300 -22.81 -31.80 -8.78
CA ALA A 300 -24.08 -32.31 -8.26
C ALA A 300 -24.03 -32.65 -6.76
N LEU A 301 -22.85 -32.93 -6.20
CA LEU A 301 -22.67 -33.33 -4.80
C LEU A 301 -22.56 -32.14 -3.85
N GLY A 302 -22.68 -30.90 -4.32
CA GLY A 302 -22.66 -29.69 -3.48
C GLY A 302 -21.30 -29.39 -2.83
N MET A 303 -20.22 -30.09 -3.20
CA MET A 303 -18.89 -29.98 -2.58
C MET A 303 -18.05 -28.77 -3.02
N ARG A 304 -18.67 -27.72 -3.58
CA ARG A 304 -17.97 -26.58 -4.19
C ARG A 304 -16.92 -27.00 -5.23
N LEU A 305 -17.23 -28.02 -6.03
CA LEU A 305 -16.43 -28.47 -7.17
C LEU A 305 -17.20 -28.23 -8.46
N CYS A 306 -16.50 -28.06 -9.58
CA CYS A 306 -17.14 -28.13 -10.88
C CYS A 306 -17.34 -29.60 -11.28
N LYS A 307 -18.27 -29.88 -12.21
CA LYS A 307 -18.57 -31.25 -12.68
C LYS A 307 -17.33 -32.06 -13.03
N LYS A 308 -16.36 -31.45 -13.73
CA LYS A 308 -15.09 -32.11 -14.11
C LYS A 308 -14.23 -32.51 -12.92
N CYS A 309 -14.15 -31.66 -11.89
CA CYS A 309 -13.35 -31.94 -10.69
C CYS A 309 -14.04 -32.94 -9.76
N GLU A 310 -15.36 -33.04 -9.85
CA GLU A 310 -16.20 -33.97 -9.10
C GLU A 310 -16.15 -35.39 -9.68
N THR A 311 -16.15 -35.53 -11.00
CA THR A 311 -15.97 -36.84 -11.67
C THR A 311 -14.54 -37.40 -11.56
N PHE A 312 -13.59 -36.57 -11.11
CA PHE A 312 -12.19 -36.96 -10.98
C PHE A 312 -11.99 -37.84 -9.75
N LYS A 313 -12.15 -39.16 -9.92
CA LYS A 313 -11.97 -40.16 -8.87
C LYS A 313 -10.51 -40.21 -8.41
N PHE A 314 -10.29 -40.32 -7.11
CA PHE A 314 -8.95 -40.44 -6.50
C PHE A 314 -8.14 -41.66 -7.01
N GLY A 315 -8.77 -42.61 -7.72
CA GLY A 315 -8.10 -43.77 -8.29
C GLY A 315 -7.21 -43.48 -9.51
N ASP A 316 -7.42 -42.37 -10.22
CA ASP A 316 -6.68 -42.08 -11.47
C ASP A 316 -5.29 -41.47 -11.25
N MET A 317 -4.88 -41.21 -10.00
CA MET A 317 -3.53 -40.69 -9.68
C MET A 317 -2.50 -41.76 -9.34
N CYS A 318 -2.89 -43.04 -9.20
CA CYS A 318 -1.97 -44.13 -8.86
C CYS A 318 -1.53 -44.97 -10.08
N ALA A 319 -2.06 -44.71 -11.27
CA ALA A 319 -1.48 -45.23 -12.50
C ALA A 319 -0.30 -44.34 -12.88
N GLY A 320 0.88 -44.66 -12.32
CA GLY A 320 2.13 -44.09 -12.81
C GLY A 320 2.30 -44.38 -14.31
N PRO A 321 3.04 -43.55 -15.06
CA PRO A 321 3.33 -43.86 -16.45
C PRO A 321 4.02 -45.22 -16.50
N GLU A 322 3.47 -46.15 -17.30
CA GLU A 322 4.16 -47.38 -17.68
C GLU A 322 5.51 -46.99 -18.27
N VAL A 323 6.57 -47.22 -17.51
CA VAL A 323 7.94 -47.07 -18.00
C VAL A 323 8.17 -48.25 -18.92
N ALA A 324 8.14 -47.98 -20.22
CA ALA A 324 8.59 -48.92 -21.24
C ALA A 324 10.04 -49.33 -20.91
N SER A 325 10.21 -50.57 -20.50
CA SER A 325 11.50 -51.18 -20.22
C SER A 325 12.17 -51.55 -21.55
N ASP A 326 12.93 -50.61 -22.13
CA ASP A 326 13.84 -50.90 -23.23
C ASP A 326 15.26 -51.19 -22.72
N ALA A 327 15.63 -52.45 -22.93
CA ALA A 327 16.92 -52.96 -23.36
C ALA A 327 18.23 -52.40 -22.74
N ARG A 328 18.84 -53.26 -21.92
CA ARG A 328 20.25 -53.71 -21.98
C ARG A 328 21.23 -52.80 -22.74
N THR A 329 22.23 -52.29 -22.02
CA THR A 329 23.60 -52.29 -22.54
C THR A 329 24.55 -52.76 -21.46
N ASP A 330 25.22 -53.85 -21.83
CA ASP A 330 26.27 -54.60 -21.17
C ASP A 330 27.55 -53.76 -21.18
N TYR A 331 28.19 -53.58 -20.03
CA TYR A 331 29.58 -53.12 -19.96
C TYR A 331 30.34 -54.08 -19.06
N GLY A 332 31.05 -55.00 -19.71
CA GLY A 332 32.09 -55.82 -19.11
C GLY A 332 33.46 -55.15 -19.17
N ARG A 333 34.19 -55.35 -18.07
CA ARG A 333 35.64 -55.18 -17.81
C ARG A 333 36.26 -53.80 -17.84
#